data_AF-G4CJW4-F1
#
_entry.id   AF-G4CJW4-F1
#
_cell.length_a   1.000
_cell.length_b   1.000
_cell.length_c   1.000
_cell.angle_alpha   90.00
_cell.angle_beta   90.00
_cell.angle_gamma   90.00
#
_symmetry.space_group_name_H-M   'P 1'
#
loop_
_entity.id
_entity.type
_entity.pdbx_description
1 polymer ?
#
loop_
_entity_poly.entity_id
_entity_poly.type
_entity_poly.pdbx_seq_one_letter_code
_entity_poly.pdbx_strand_id
1 'polypeptide(L)'
;MKWVTLVLLAALLWLQQDLWLSKGGWRDMWRLEAEVEAQGLANDALVVRNQALAAEVEDLRNGQDAIAEIARTDLGYVQSGETFYRILPAEAAAE
;
A
#
# COMPACT_ATOMS: atom_id res chain seq x y z
N MET A 1 -60.01 20.50 -18.23
CA MET A 1 -59.52 19.13 -18.49
C MET A 1 -58.11 19.13 -19.13
N LYS A 2 -57.92 19.71 -20.33
CA LYS A 2 -56.61 19.70 -21.07
C LYS A 2 -55.44 20.46 -20.42
N TRP A 3 -55.72 21.44 -19.55
CA TRP A 3 -54.68 22.24 -18.91
C TRP A 3 -53.98 21.47 -17.77
N VAL A 4 -54.71 20.62 -17.04
CA VAL A 4 -54.16 19.77 -15.98
C VAL A 4 -53.16 18.77 -16.56
N THR A 5 -53.48 18.19 -17.71
CA THR A 5 -52.54 17.31 -18.43
C THR A 5 -51.27 18.03 -18.86
N LEU A 6 -51.36 19.29 -19.29
CA LEU A 6 -50.16 20.08 -19.64
C LEU A 6 -49.28 20.38 -18.43
N VAL A 7 -49.89 20.71 -17.29
CA VAL A 7 -49.16 20.95 -16.03
C VAL A 7 -48.47 19.68 -15.53
N LEU A 8 -49.17 18.54 -15.57
CA LEU A 8 -48.57 17.25 -15.21
C LEU A 8 -47.42 16.87 -16.14
N LEU A 9 -47.54 17.16 -17.44
CA LEU A 9 -46.50 16.87 -18.42
C LEU A 9 -45.27 17.77 -18.23
N ALA A 10 -45.48 19.04 -17.89
CA ALA A 10 -44.41 19.96 -17.52
C ALA A 10 -43.70 19.53 -16.23
N ALA A 11 -44.45 19.12 -15.21
CA ALA A 11 -43.90 18.61 -13.95
C ALA A 11 -43.10 17.31 -14.18
N LEU A 12 -43.60 16.41 -15.04
CA LEU A 12 -42.90 15.18 -15.42
C LEU A 12 -41.59 15.47 -16.13
N LEU A 13 -41.58 16.39 -17.09
CA LEU A 13 -40.38 16.80 -17.82
C LEU A 13 -39.35 17.43 -16.89
N TRP A 14 -39.78 18.27 -15.96
CA TRP A 14 -38.88 18.86 -14.97
C TRP A 14 -38.24 17.78 -14.09
N LEU A 15 -39.03 16.83 -13.58
CA LEU A 15 -38.51 15.74 -12.76
C LEU A 15 -37.55 14.83 -13.54
N GLN A 16 -37.81 14.59 -14.83
CA GLN A 16 -36.90 13.81 -15.67
C GLN A 16 -35.57 14.53 -15.94
N GLN A 17 -35.58 15.85 -16.13
CA GLN A 17 -34.34 16.61 -16.30
C GLN A 17 -33.48 16.57 -15.04
N ASP A 18 -34.10 16.67 -13.86
CA ASP A 18 -33.37 16.59 -12.60
C ASP A 18 -32.78 15.20 -12.38
N LEU A 19 -33.49 14.13 -12.73
CA LEU A 19 -32.94 12.76 -12.68
C LEU A 19 -31.74 12.53 -13.64
N TRP A 20 -31.69 13.25 -14.76
CA TRP A 20 -30.64 13.09 -15.77
C TRP A 20 -29.43 14.01 -15.53
N LEU A 21 -29.63 15.17 -14.90
CA LEU A 21 -28.59 16.19 -14.67
C LEU A 21 -28.24 16.42 -13.18
N SER A 22 -28.97 15.83 -12.23
CA SER A 22 -28.65 15.96 -10.81
C SER A 22 -27.30 15.31 -10.48
N LYS A 23 -26.60 15.89 -9.52
CA LYS A 23 -25.28 15.46 -9.05
C LYS A 23 -25.41 14.05 -8.46
N GLY A 24 -24.97 13.04 -9.21
CA GLY A 24 -25.21 11.62 -8.91
C GLY A 24 -26.16 10.90 -9.87
N GLY A 25 -26.57 11.52 -10.97
CA GLY A 25 -27.31 10.88 -12.05
C GLY A 25 -26.48 9.80 -12.78
N TRP A 26 -27.12 9.02 -13.67
CA TRP A 26 -26.49 7.87 -14.34
C TRP A 26 -25.18 8.19 -15.10
N ARG A 27 -25.00 9.42 -15.58
CA ARG A 27 -23.77 9.87 -16.26
C ARG A 27 -22.60 10.03 -15.30
N ASP A 28 -22.87 10.48 -14.08
CA ASP A 28 -21.84 10.60 -13.04
C ASP A 28 -21.44 9.22 -12.52
N MET A 29 -22.39 8.30 -12.40
CA MET A 29 -22.11 6.91 -12.01
C MET A 29 -21.13 6.24 -12.99
N TRP A 30 -21.39 6.30 -14.29
CA TRP A 30 -20.49 5.72 -15.29
C TRP A 30 -19.11 6.37 -15.33
N ARG A 31 -19.03 7.69 -15.09
CA ARG A 31 -17.74 8.39 -15.01
C ARG A 31 -16.97 7.95 -13.76
N LEU A 32 -17.65 7.86 -12.62
CA LEU A 32 -17.05 7.47 -11.35
C LEU A 32 -16.61 5.99 -11.38
N GLU A 33 -17.38 5.11 -12.01
CA GLU A 33 -17.04 3.70 -12.20
C GLU A 33 -15.78 3.55 -13.07
N ALA A 34 -15.69 4.29 -14.17
CA ALA A 34 -14.50 4.31 -15.02
C ALA A 34 -13.25 4.87 -14.31
N GLU A 35 -13.44 5.88 -13.46
CA GLU A 35 -12.34 6.47 -12.66
C GLU A 35 -11.87 5.52 -11.55
N VAL A 36 -12.80 4.79 -10.91
CA VAL A 36 -12.48 3.74 -9.94
C VAL A 36 -11.73 2.59 -10.60
N GLU A 37 -12.15 2.15 -11.79
CA GLU A 37 -11.47 1.08 -12.53
C GLU A 37 -10.03 1.50 -12.92
N ALA A 38 -9.87 2.72 -13.45
CA ALA A 38 -8.54 3.26 -13.79
C ALA A 38 -7.64 3.37 -12.55
N GLN A 39 -8.18 3.83 -11.42
CA GLN A 39 -7.43 3.95 -10.17
C GLN A 39 -7.09 2.58 -9.57
N GLY A 40 -7.97 1.58 -9.74
CA GLY A 40 -7.73 0.19 -9.33
C GLY A 40 -6.52 -0.41 -10.04
N LEU A 41 -6.44 -0.26 -11.36
CA LEU A 41 -5.28 -0.73 -12.14
C LEU A 41 -3.96 -0.08 -11.72
N ALA A 42 -3.99 1.24 -11.43
CA ALA A 42 -2.81 1.95 -10.93
C ALA A 42 -2.38 1.46 -9.53
N ASN A 43 -3.36 1.16 -8.66
CA ASN A 43 -3.09 0.66 -7.33
C ASN A 43 -2.48 -0.75 -7.38
N ASP A 44 -3.01 -1.64 -8.21
CA ASP A 44 -2.48 -3.00 -8.37
C ASP A 44 -1.00 -2.98 -8.80
N ALA A 45 -0.64 -2.10 -9.75
CA ALA A 45 0.75 -1.91 -10.15
C ALA A 45 1.65 -1.42 -8.99
N LEU A 46 1.14 -0.51 -8.15
CA LEU A 46 1.86 -0.01 -6.98
C LEU A 46 2.01 -1.08 -5.88
N VAL A 47 1.03 -1.96 -5.72
CA VAL A 47 1.08 -3.08 -4.77
C VAL A 47 2.17 -4.06 -5.19
N VAL A 48 2.21 -4.46 -6.47
CA VAL A 48 3.27 -5.36 -6.99
C VAL A 48 4.65 -4.75 -6.78
N ARG A 49 4.82 -3.46 -7.09
CA ARG A 49 6.10 -2.77 -6.87
C ARG A 49 6.49 -2.71 -5.39
N ASN A 50 5.54 -2.42 -4.50
CA ASN A 50 5.81 -2.41 -3.06
C ASN A 50 6.24 -3.79 -2.55
N GLN A 51 5.60 -4.86 -3.02
CA GLN A 51 5.98 -6.22 -2.65
C GLN A 51 7.41 -6.54 -3.09
N ALA A 52 7.79 -6.15 -4.31
CA ALA A 52 9.16 -6.31 -4.80
C ALA A 52 10.18 -5.52 -3.96
N LEU A 53 9.89 -4.25 -3.65
CA LEU A 53 10.75 -3.42 -2.81
C LEU A 53 10.86 -3.96 -1.38
N ALA A 54 9.77 -4.47 -0.81
CA ALA A 54 9.80 -5.07 0.51
C ALA A 54 10.69 -6.32 0.55
N ALA A 55 10.63 -7.15 -0.48
CA ALA A 55 11.50 -8.31 -0.63
C ALA A 55 12.98 -7.89 -0.77
N GLU A 56 13.26 -6.84 -1.55
CA GLU A 56 14.62 -6.30 -1.72
C GLU A 56 15.17 -5.73 -0.40
N VAL A 57 14.36 -5.00 0.36
CA VAL A 57 14.75 -4.50 1.69
C VAL A 57 15.05 -5.66 2.64
N GLU A 58 14.24 -6.71 2.61
CA GLU A 58 14.45 -7.87 3.46
C GLU A 58 15.71 -8.66 3.07
N ASP A 59 15.98 -8.82 1.77
CA ASP A 59 17.22 -9.42 1.27
C ASP A 59 18.46 -8.61 1.67
N LEU A 60 18.41 -7.28 1.53
CA LEU A 60 19.50 -6.40 1.94
C LEU A 60 19.77 -6.43 3.45
N ARG A 61 18.74 -6.61 4.27
CA ARG A 61 18.89 -6.76 5.72
C ARG A 61 19.53 -8.11 6.07
N ASN A 62 19.00 -9.20 5.54
CA ASN A 62 19.54 -10.54 5.78
C ASN A 62 20.97 -10.69 5.24
N GLY A 63 21.28 -10.07 4.09
CA GLY A 63 22.63 -10.02 3.53
C GLY A 63 23.61 -9.25 4.42
N GLN A 64 23.20 -8.13 5.01
CA GLN A 64 24.03 -7.39 5.98
C GLN A 64 24.23 -8.17 7.28
N ASP A 65 23.20 -8.84 7.78
CA ASP A 65 23.29 -9.66 8.98
C ASP A 65 24.26 -10.84 8.77
N ALA A 66 24.20 -11.49 7.60
CA ALA A 66 25.15 -12.55 7.24
C ALA A 66 26.60 -12.05 7.17
N ILE A 67 26.84 -10.86 6.62
CA ILE A 67 28.18 -10.26 6.59
C ILE A 67 28.65 -9.89 8.01
N ALA A 68 27.74 -9.38 8.85
CA ALA A 68 28.04 -9.05 10.23
C ALA A 68 28.40 -10.29 11.06
N GLU A 69 27.74 -11.43 10.82
CA GLU A 69 28.04 -12.72 11.46
C GLU A 69 29.47 -13.18 11.13
N ILE A 70 29.87 -13.11 9.85
CA ILE A 70 31.24 -13.44 9.41
C ILE A 70 32.25 -12.48 10.04
N ALA A 71 31.98 -11.18 10.01
CA ALA A 71 32.88 -10.19 10.59
C ALA A 71 33.06 -10.42 12.11
N ARG A 72 31.99 -10.76 12.83
CA ARG A 72 32.03 -11.05 14.27
C ARG A 72 32.77 -12.35 14.58
N THR A 73 32.51 -13.41 13.82
CA THR A 73 33.04 -14.76 14.10
C THR A 73 34.50 -14.91 13.66
N ASP A 74 34.84 -14.43 12.46
CA ASP A 74 36.14 -14.68 11.84
C ASP A 74 37.13 -13.54 12.06
N LEU A 75 36.65 -12.29 12.10
CA LEU A 75 37.49 -11.10 12.22
C LEU A 75 37.46 -10.46 13.61
N GLY A 76 36.63 -10.99 14.52
CA GLY A 76 36.45 -10.43 15.86
C GLY A 76 35.92 -9.00 15.84
N TYR A 77 35.15 -8.64 14.80
CA TYR A 77 34.54 -7.32 14.67
C TYR A 77 33.56 -7.08 15.81
N VAL A 78 33.69 -5.93 16.48
CA VAL A 78 32.79 -5.46 17.54
C VAL A 78 32.37 -4.04 17.17
N GLN A 79 31.06 -3.79 17.12
CA GLN A 79 30.56 -2.47 16.73
C GLN A 79 30.82 -1.43 17.83
N SER A 80 30.95 -0.16 17.45
CA SER A 80 31.12 0.93 18.42
C SER A 80 29.94 0.99 19.40
N GLY A 81 30.23 0.88 20.71
CA GLY A 81 29.23 0.85 21.78
C GLY A 81 28.78 -0.55 22.22
N GLU A 82 29.34 -1.61 21.63
CA GLU A 82 29.02 -3.00 21.97
C GLU A 82 30.06 -3.57 22.96
N THR A 83 29.63 -4.34 23.96
CA THR A 83 30.51 -4.99 24.95
C THR A 83 30.68 -6.46 24.62
N PHE A 84 31.89 -6.89 24.25
CA PHE A 84 32.19 -8.27 23.92
C PHE A 84 32.53 -9.10 25.16
N TYR A 85 31.80 -10.19 25.38
CA TYR A 85 32.07 -11.16 26.46
C TYR A 85 32.61 -12.46 25.88
N ARG A 86 33.83 -12.84 26.27
CA ARG A 86 34.40 -14.15 25.94
C ARG A 86 34.35 -15.06 27.16
N ILE A 87 33.52 -16.08 27.11
CA ILE A 87 33.43 -17.10 28.17
C ILE A 87 34.59 -18.07 27.95
N LEU A 88 35.58 -18.07 28.85
CA LEU A 88 36.65 -19.06 28.84
C LEU A 88 36.19 -20.29 29.67
N PRO A 89 36.46 -21.52 29.21
CA PRO A 89 36.20 -22.71 30.00
C PRO A 89 37.03 -22.69 31.29
N ALA A 90 36.45 -23.19 32.39
CA ALA A 90 37.01 -23.10 33.74
C ALA A 90 38.43 -23.67 33.89
N GLU A 91 38.85 -24.54 32.98
CA GLU A 91 40.15 -25.21 32.99
C GLU A 91 41.30 -24.27 32.58
N ALA A 92 41.03 -23.21 31.80
CA ALA A 92 42.05 -22.24 31.37
C ALA A 92 42.38 -21.16 32.41
N ALA A 93 41.68 -21.13 33.54
CA ALA A 93 41.91 -20.17 34.63
C ALA A 93 42.79 -20.74 35.76
N ALA A 94 43.21 -22.01 35.63
CA ALA A 94 43.95 -22.74 36.65
C ALA A 94 45.43 -23.03 36.28
N GLU A 95 45.92 -22.50 35.16
CA GLU A 95 47.35 -22.48 34.79
C GLU A 95 47.97 -21.08 34.93
#